data_AF-A0A952ZFS3-F1
#
_entry.id   AF-A0A952ZFS3-F1
#
_cell.length_a   1.000
_cell.length_b   1.000
_cell.length_c   1.000
_cell.angle_alpha   90.00
_cell.angle_beta   90.00
_cell.angle_gamma   90.00
#
_symmetry.space_group_name_H-M   'P 1'
#
loop_
_entity.id
_entity.type
_entity.pdbx_description
1 polymer ?
#
loop_
_entity_poly.entity_id
_entity_poly.type
_entity_poly.pdbx_seq_one_letter_code
_entity_poly.pdbx_strand_id
1 'polypeptide(L)'
;MPLSHDQITRLIGMQKGARPDPKSYLPAEYIEKHLAKFTDGVSRIKAGPPQGTDGPPGGAYVMPKAVVAKMIDLAGGDVAFLEKELGLKSGALGANPVVVDIARPQNLRMPSGNEVGANENWRPGGYTSGGTPEAVIDAAGEGTYTVTPAFQPKP
;
A
#
# COMPACT_ATOMS: atom_id res chain seq x y z
N MET A 1 -0.16 15.67 -7.87
CA MET A 1 0.31 15.72 -6.46
C MET A 1 0.45 17.18 -6.06
N PRO A 2 -0.09 17.63 -4.92
CA PRO A 2 -0.16 19.04 -4.53
C PRO A 2 1.10 19.54 -3.79
N LEU A 3 2.22 18.82 -3.88
CA LEU A 3 3.47 19.15 -3.19
C LEU A 3 4.52 19.58 -4.19
N SER A 4 5.27 20.63 -3.84
CA SER A 4 6.46 21.05 -4.59
C SER A 4 7.61 20.07 -4.39
N HIS A 5 8.62 20.14 -5.26
CA HIS A 5 9.84 19.35 -5.12
C HIS A 5 10.51 19.58 -3.76
N ASP A 6 10.64 20.83 -3.32
CA ASP A 6 11.27 21.17 -2.04
C ASP A 6 10.51 20.63 -0.84
N GLN A 7 9.17 20.65 -0.88
CA GLN A 7 8.35 20.03 0.16
C GLN A 7 8.58 18.52 0.24
N ILE A 8 8.63 17.85 -0.91
CA ILE A 8 8.89 16.40 -0.98
C ILE A 8 10.27 16.07 -0.44
N THR A 9 11.30 16.78 -0.91
CA THR A 9 12.69 16.59 -0.47
C THR A 9 12.82 16.79 1.04
N ARG A 10 12.19 17.84 1.58
CA ARG A 10 12.16 18.09 3.02
C ARG A 10 11.50 16.95 3.81
N LEU A 11 10.34 16.47 3.37
CA LEU A 11 9.59 15.42 4.07
C LEU A 11 10.31 14.06 4.01
N ILE A 12 10.92 13.71 2.87
CA ILE A 12 11.71 12.48 2.72
C ILE A 12 12.97 12.54 3.60
N GLY A 13 13.61 13.71 3.70
CA GLY A 13 14.80 13.93 4.53
C GLY A 13 14.55 13.90 6.04
N MET A 14 13.29 13.94 6.49
CA MET A 14 12.95 13.79 7.90
C MET A 14 13.11 12.34 8.37
N GLN A 15 13.66 12.18 9.58
CA GLN A 15 13.78 10.88 10.23
C GLN A 15 12.40 10.22 10.38
N LYS A 16 12.31 8.92 10.09
CA LYS A 16 11.13 8.09 10.37
C LYS A 16 10.78 8.20 11.87
N GLY A 17 9.53 8.48 12.17
CA GLY A 17 9.01 8.81 13.51
C GLY A 17 8.82 10.31 13.75
N ALA A 18 9.53 11.17 13.01
CA ALA A 18 9.44 12.63 13.13
C ALA A 18 8.72 13.29 11.94
N ARG A 19 8.26 12.51 10.96
CA ARG A 19 7.52 13.04 9.79
C ARG A 19 6.17 13.58 10.27
N PRO A 20 5.74 14.78 9.83
CA PRO A 20 4.52 15.41 10.31
C PRO A 20 3.27 14.66 9.82
N ASP A 21 2.13 14.94 10.45
CA ASP A 21 0.82 14.44 10.01
C ASP A 21 0.55 14.88 8.56
N PRO A 22 0.12 13.97 7.65
CA PRO A 22 -0.28 14.31 6.28
C PRO A 22 -1.21 15.52 6.17
N LYS A 23 -2.13 15.73 7.11
CA LYS A 23 -3.06 16.88 7.14
C LYS A 23 -2.37 18.23 7.31
N SER A 24 -1.12 18.25 7.78
CA SER A 24 -0.35 19.50 7.95
C SER A 24 0.28 20.01 6.64
N TYR A 25 0.38 19.15 5.61
CA TYR A 25 1.04 19.50 4.35
C TYR A 25 0.25 19.10 3.10
N LEU A 26 -0.76 18.24 3.21
CA LEU A 26 -1.69 17.93 2.12
C LEU A 26 -3.02 18.67 2.31
N PRO A 27 -3.56 19.28 1.25
CA PRO A 27 -4.92 19.84 1.29
C PRO A 27 -5.97 18.77 1.62
N ALA A 28 -6.99 19.14 2.39
CA ALA A 28 -8.08 18.24 2.78
C ALA A 28 -8.78 17.61 1.56
N GLU A 29 -9.10 18.40 0.53
CA GLU A 29 -9.71 17.92 -0.72
C GLU A 29 -8.85 16.86 -1.41
N TYR A 30 -7.52 17.02 -1.40
CA TYR A 30 -6.62 16.01 -1.96
C TYR A 30 -6.69 14.70 -1.17
N ILE A 31 -6.68 14.78 0.16
CA ILE A 31 -6.80 13.61 1.04
C ILE A 31 -8.13 12.89 0.77
N GLU A 32 -9.25 13.61 0.77
CA GLU A 32 -10.58 13.04 0.54
C GLU A 32 -10.67 12.35 -0.83
N LYS A 33 -10.25 13.05 -1.89
CA LYS A 33 -10.19 12.48 -3.25
C LYS A 33 -9.22 11.31 -3.36
N HIS A 34 -8.19 11.25 -2.52
CA HIS A 34 -7.28 10.12 -2.47
C HIS A 34 -7.92 8.90 -1.83
N LEU A 35 -8.46 9.06 -0.62
CA LEU A 35 -9.06 7.98 0.14
C LEU A 35 -10.37 7.48 -0.49
N ALA A 36 -11.09 8.31 -1.25
CA ALA A 36 -12.25 7.88 -2.05
C ALA A 36 -11.94 6.78 -3.06
N LYS A 37 -10.68 6.56 -3.43
CA LYS A 37 -10.28 5.45 -4.32
C LYS A 37 -10.41 4.07 -3.65
N PHE A 38 -10.52 4.02 -2.32
CA PHE A 38 -10.44 2.81 -1.50
C PHE A 38 -11.81 2.38 -0.95
N THR A 39 -12.90 2.98 -1.41
CA THR A 39 -14.26 2.75 -0.86
C THR A 39 -14.79 1.35 -1.14
N ASP A 40 -14.35 0.72 -2.23
CA ASP A 40 -14.80 -0.62 -2.64
C ASP A 40 -13.95 -1.75 -2.03
N GLY A 41 -13.30 -1.44 -0.91
CA GLY A 41 -12.36 -2.32 -0.24
C GLY A 41 -10.93 -2.15 -0.72
N VAL A 42 -10.03 -2.82 0.00
CA VAL A 42 -8.59 -2.67 -0.18
C VAL A 42 -7.90 -4.02 -0.26
N SER A 43 -6.72 -4.02 -0.88
CA SER A 43 -5.95 -5.23 -1.12
C SER A 43 -4.47 -5.03 -0.79
N ARG A 44 -3.81 -6.14 -0.46
CA ARG A 44 -2.36 -6.25 -0.25
C ARG A 44 -1.83 -7.40 -1.07
N ILE A 45 -0.67 -7.23 -1.70
CA ILE A 45 0.07 -8.33 -2.35
C ILE A 45 1.20 -8.73 -1.39
N LYS A 46 1.31 -10.02 -1.09
CA LYS A 46 2.27 -10.56 -0.11
C LYS A 46 2.96 -11.79 -0.65
N ALA A 47 4.15 -12.11 -0.13
CA ALA A 47 4.88 -13.33 -0.48
C ALA A 47 4.20 -14.63 -0.01
N GLY A 48 3.22 -14.53 0.90
CA GLY A 48 2.47 -15.66 1.41
C GLY A 48 1.31 -15.20 2.31
N PRO A 49 0.42 -16.14 2.69
CA PRO A 49 -0.73 -15.83 3.52
C PRO A 49 -0.29 -15.28 4.89
N PRO A 50 -1.04 -14.32 5.48
CA PRO A 50 -0.87 -13.95 6.88
C PRO A 50 -1.09 -15.15 7.82
N GLN A 51 -0.41 -15.14 8.97
CA GLN A 51 -0.64 -16.07 10.07
C GLN A 51 -1.33 -15.31 11.20
N GLY A 52 -2.68 -15.33 11.24
CA GLY A 52 -3.48 -14.52 12.16
C GLY A 52 -3.73 -13.11 11.64
N THR A 53 -3.39 -12.08 12.42
CA THR A 53 -3.59 -10.67 12.05
C THR A 53 -2.70 -10.25 10.87
N ASP A 54 -3.27 -9.62 9.84
CA ASP A 54 -2.53 -9.07 8.71
C ASP A 54 -2.11 -7.62 8.94
N GLY A 55 -0.80 -7.41 9.11
CA GLY A 55 -0.17 -6.11 9.23
C GLY A 55 0.39 -5.84 10.65
N PRO A 56 1.39 -4.96 10.77
CA PRO A 56 1.99 -4.62 12.05
C PRO A 56 1.09 -3.66 12.86
N PRO A 57 1.27 -3.61 14.19
CA PRO A 57 0.76 -2.51 15.00
C PRO A 57 1.22 -1.15 14.42
N GLY A 58 0.36 -0.15 14.46
CA GLY A 58 0.64 1.19 13.92
C GLY A 58 0.23 1.40 12.45
N GLY A 59 -0.10 0.32 11.73
CA GLY A 59 -0.82 0.39 10.47
C GLY A 59 -0.20 -0.40 9.33
N ALA A 60 -1.06 -0.83 8.42
CA ALA A 60 -0.74 -1.68 7.29
C ALA A 60 -1.01 -0.93 5.98
N TYR A 61 0.01 -0.84 5.11
CA TYR A 61 -0.13 -0.25 3.77
C TYR A 61 -1.08 -1.06 2.90
N VAL A 62 -1.99 -0.42 2.19
CA VAL A 62 -2.98 -1.08 1.33
C VAL A 62 -3.14 -0.31 0.03
N MET A 63 -3.70 -0.98 -0.97
CA MET A 63 -4.05 -0.41 -2.27
C MET A 63 -5.54 -0.56 -2.53
N PRO A 64 -6.13 0.22 -3.44
CA PRO A 64 -7.49 -0.02 -3.91
C PRO A 64 -7.63 -1.41 -4.51
N LYS A 65 -8.68 -2.15 -4.13
CA LYS A 65 -8.90 -3.50 -4.64
C LYS A 65 -8.97 -3.56 -6.17
N ALA A 66 -9.66 -2.62 -6.79
CA ALA A 66 -9.76 -2.54 -8.25
C ALA A 66 -8.42 -2.26 -8.95
N VAL A 67 -7.48 -1.58 -8.28
CA VAL A 67 -6.15 -1.33 -8.82
C VAL A 67 -5.30 -2.58 -8.74
N VAL A 68 -5.36 -3.32 -7.64
CA VAL A 68 -4.66 -4.61 -7.51
C VAL A 68 -5.15 -5.61 -8.56
N ALA A 69 -6.45 -5.73 -8.79
CA ALA A 69 -6.99 -6.61 -9.84
C ALA A 69 -6.39 -6.29 -11.22
N LYS A 70 -6.41 -5.01 -11.63
CA LYS A 70 -5.80 -4.58 -12.90
C LYS A 70 -4.29 -4.81 -12.95
N MET A 71 -3.59 -4.58 -11.84
CA MET A 71 -2.15 -4.78 -11.76
C MET A 71 -1.78 -6.25 -11.94
N ILE A 72 -2.53 -7.16 -11.32
CA ILE A 72 -2.37 -8.61 -11.49
C ILE A 72 -2.61 -9.01 -12.95
N ASP A 73 -3.68 -8.51 -13.57
CA ASP A 73 -3.99 -8.80 -14.98
C ASP A 73 -2.86 -8.33 -15.91
N LEU A 74 -2.34 -7.11 -15.69
CA LEU A 74 -1.22 -6.55 -16.46
C LEU A 74 0.08 -7.31 -16.25
N ALA A 75 0.32 -7.79 -15.03
CA ALA A 75 1.53 -8.54 -14.71
C ALA A 75 1.59 -9.88 -15.44
N GLY A 76 0.45 -10.53 -15.70
CA GLY A 76 0.41 -11.76 -16.49
C GLY A 76 1.31 -12.89 -15.94
N GLY A 77 1.55 -12.92 -14.63
CA GLY A 77 2.48 -13.85 -13.97
C GLY A 77 3.89 -13.30 -13.72
N ASP A 78 4.19 -12.06 -14.13
CA ASP A 78 5.47 -11.39 -13.84
C ASP A 78 5.47 -10.80 -12.42
N VAL A 79 6.08 -11.51 -11.48
CA VAL A 79 6.23 -11.03 -10.10
C VAL A 79 7.14 -9.79 -10.01
N ALA A 80 8.16 -9.69 -10.87
CA ALA A 80 9.09 -8.56 -10.83
C ALA A 80 8.40 -7.26 -11.26
N PHE A 81 7.42 -7.34 -12.16
CA PHE A 81 6.52 -6.23 -12.47
C PHE A 81 5.77 -5.75 -11.22
N LEU A 82 5.16 -6.67 -10.45
CA LEU A 82 4.48 -6.32 -9.20
C LEU A 82 5.43 -5.66 -8.21
N GLU A 83 6.62 -6.21 -7.99
CA GLU A 83 7.61 -5.65 -7.06
C GLU A 83 7.99 -4.22 -7.43
N LYS A 84 8.17 -3.95 -8.72
CA LYS A 84 8.47 -2.60 -9.22
C LYS A 84 7.31 -1.63 -8.97
N GLU A 85 6.08 -2.00 -9.32
CA GLU A 85 4.90 -1.16 -9.13
C GLU A 85 4.64 -0.85 -7.64
N LEU A 86 4.98 -1.80 -6.77
CA LEU A 86 4.85 -1.67 -5.32
C LEU A 86 6.05 -0.99 -4.64
N GLY A 87 7.13 -0.71 -5.38
CA GLY A 87 8.36 -0.14 -4.80
C GLY A 87 9.07 -1.10 -3.84
N LEU A 88 8.94 -2.40 -4.05
CA LEU A 88 9.58 -3.45 -3.27
C LEU A 88 10.96 -3.80 -3.83
N LYS A 89 11.78 -4.47 -3.01
CA LYS A 89 13.06 -5.06 -3.46
C LYS A 89 12.79 -6.26 -4.34
N SER A 90 13.69 -6.52 -5.29
CA SER A 90 13.62 -7.72 -6.12
C SER A 90 13.59 -9.00 -5.27
N GLY A 91 12.65 -9.89 -5.55
CA GLY A 91 12.44 -11.16 -4.85
C GLY A 91 11.65 -11.05 -3.54
N ALA A 92 11.22 -9.85 -3.13
CA ALA A 92 10.45 -9.65 -1.90
C ALA A 92 9.09 -10.37 -1.89
N LEU A 93 8.49 -10.62 -3.06
CA LEU A 93 7.22 -11.34 -3.19
C LEU A 93 7.41 -12.85 -3.40
N GLY A 94 8.64 -13.33 -3.57
CA GLY A 94 8.92 -14.73 -3.87
C GLY A 94 8.26 -15.20 -5.18
N ALA A 95 8.11 -16.52 -5.34
CA ALA A 95 7.59 -17.10 -6.59
C ALA A 95 6.05 -17.13 -6.68
N ASN A 96 5.36 -17.24 -5.54
CA ASN A 96 3.92 -17.49 -5.47
C ASN A 96 3.24 -16.46 -4.56
N PRO A 97 3.19 -15.18 -4.96
CA PRO A 97 2.52 -14.17 -4.14
C PRO A 97 1.02 -14.46 -4.00
N VAL A 98 0.45 -13.90 -2.94
CA VAL A 98 -0.98 -13.93 -2.66
C VAL A 98 -1.54 -12.51 -2.60
N VAL A 99 -2.82 -12.39 -2.93
CA VAL A 99 -3.62 -11.19 -2.71
C VAL A 99 -4.45 -11.39 -1.45
N VAL A 100 -4.32 -10.46 -0.51
CA VAL A 100 -5.14 -10.37 0.70
C VAL A 100 -6.13 -9.23 0.51
N ASP A 101 -7.42 -9.56 0.46
CA ASP A 101 -8.52 -8.62 0.28
C ASP A 101 -9.22 -8.33 1.61
N ILE A 102 -9.48 -7.04 1.87
CA ILE A 102 -10.17 -6.56 3.06
C ILE A 102 -11.33 -5.67 2.61
N ALA A 103 -12.55 -6.19 2.71
CA ALA A 103 -13.75 -5.49 2.24
C ALA A 103 -14.11 -4.26 3.08
N ARG A 104 -13.83 -4.31 4.39
CA ARG A 104 -14.21 -3.26 5.36
C ARG A 104 -13.00 -2.86 6.21
N PRO A 105 -12.04 -2.10 5.64
CA PRO A 105 -10.86 -1.67 6.38
C PRO A 105 -11.24 -0.75 7.53
N GLN A 106 -10.49 -0.83 8.63
CA GLN A 106 -10.61 0.08 9.76
C GLN A 106 -9.58 1.20 9.66
N ASN A 107 -9.99 2.42 10.02
CA ASN A 107 -9.10 3.59 10.14
C ASN A 107 -8.28 3.87 8.86
N LEU A 108 -8.94 3.85 7.70
CA LEU A 108 -8.33 4.20 6.42
C LEU A 108 -7.84 5.66 6.44
N ARG A 109 -6.55 5.85 6.17
CA ARG A 109 -5.88 7.16 6.25
C ARG A 109 -4.69 7.26 5.30
N MET A 110 -4.20 8.48 5.09
CA MET A 110 -2.98 8.71 4.33
C MET A 110 -1.76 8.13 5.06
N PRO A 111 -0.77 7.57 4.33
CA PRO A 111 0.50 7.19 4.93
C PRO A 111 1.27 8.43 5.37
N SER A 112 1.77 8.40 6.59
CA SER A 112 2.66 9.42 7.14
C SER A 112 4.13 9.14 6.84
N GLY A 113 4.46 7.89 6.50
CA GLY A 113 5.84 7.43 6.40
C GLY A 113 6.45 7.07 7.75
N ASN A 114 5.70 7.15 8.85
CA ASN A 114 6.16 6.72 10.18
C ASN A 114 5.77 5.27 10.48
N GLU A 115 4.93 4.65 9.66
CA GLU A 115 4.45 3.29 9.85
C GLU A 115 5.61 2.28 9.76
N VAL A 116 5.50 1.15 10.45
CA VAL A 116 6.54 0.11 10.48
C VAL A 116 6.97 -0.31 9.07
N GLY A 117 6.02 -0.43 8.14
CA GLY A 117 6.28 -0.81 6.75
C GLY A 117 6.94 0.26 5.86
N ALA A 118 7.04 1.51 6.30
CA ALA A 118 7.69 2.55 5.51
C ALA A 118 9.20 2.27 5.34
N ASN A 119 9.68 2.31 4.11
CA ASN A 119 11.06 1.98 3.71
C ASN A 119 11.73 3.18 2.97
N GLU A 120 12.91 2.95 2.40
CA GLU A 120 13.68 3.94 1.63
C GLU A 120 12.98 4.47 0.36
N ASN A 121 11.98 3.74 -0.14
CA ASN A 121 11.21 4.10 -1.33
C ASN A 121 9.93 4.89 -1.00
N TRP A 122 9.61 5.07 0.29
CA TRP A 122 8.44 5.82 0.72
C TRP A 122 8.47 7.26 0.18
N ARG A 123 7.32 7.75 -0.28
CA ARG A 123 7.12 9.13 -0.71
C ARG A 123 5.86 9.72 -0.08
N PRO A 124 5.84 11.02 0.27
CA PRO A 124 4.63 11.68 0.73
C PRO A 124 3.60 11.75 -0.41
N GLY A 125 2.31 11.70 -0.06
CA GLY A 125 1.21 11.91 -1.01
C GLY A 125 0.41 10.67 -1.39
N GLY A 126 0.72 9.50 -0.83
CA GLY A 126 -0.11 8.29 -0.93
C GLY A 126 0.07 7.50 -2.22
N TYR A 127 1.28 7.48 -2.77
CA TYR A 127 1.60 6.68 -3.95
C TYR A 127 2.93 5.95 -3.73
N THR A 128 2.98 4.69 -4.15
CA THR A 128 4.22 3.92 -4.21
C THR A 128 5.21 4.62 -5.14
N SER A 129 6.50 4.26 -5.05
CA SER A 129 7.50 4.76 -5.99
C SER A 129 7.24 4.33 -7.45
N GLY A 130 6.45 3.27 -7.67
CA GLY A 130 5.95 2.84 -8.98
C GLY A 130 4.70 3.60 -9.47
N GLY A 131 4.09 4.44 -8.63
CA GLY A 131 2.92 5.25 -9.01
C GLY A 131 1.56 4.61 -8.69
N THR A 132 1.54 3.53 -7.93
CA THR A 132 0.31 2.89 -7.46
C THR A 132 -0.26 3.65 -6.25
N PRO A 133 -1.57 3.99 -6.20
CA PRO A 133 -2.17 4.62 -5.04
C PRO A 133 -2.13 3.69 -3.82
N GLU A 134 -1.68 4.24 -2.69
CA GLU A 134 -1.61 3.55 -1.41
C GLU A 134 -2.21 4.38 -0.26
N ALA A 135 -2.67 3.66 0.76
CA ALA A 135 -3.19 4.19 2.01
C ALA A 135 -2.73 3.30 3.18
N VAL A 136 -3.06 3.68 4.40
CA VAL A 136 -2.81 2.88 5.60
C VAL A 136 -4.13 2.58 6.29
N ILE A 137 -4.26 1.37 6.80
CA ILE A 137 -5.38 0.93 7.65
C ILE A 137 -4.82 0.39 8.96
N ASP A 138 -5.69 0.14 9.94
CA ASP A 138 -5.29 -0.69 11.07
C ASP A 138 -5.14 -2.16 10.65
N ALA A 139 -4.35 -2.92 11.41
CA ALA A 139 -4.08 -4.31 11.07
C ALA A 139 -5.39 -5.13 11.01
N ALA A 140 -5.54 -5.94 9.98
CA ALA A 140 -6.76 -6.69 9.74
C ALA A 140 -6.76 -7.99 10.55
N GLY A 141 -7.70 -8.13 11.47
CA GLY A 141 -7.83 -9.34 12.29
C GLY A 141 -8.20 -10.57 11.46
N GLU A 142 -7.91 -11.75 12.00
CA GLU A 142 -8.32 -13.01 11.38
C GLU A 142 -9.85 -13.04 11.17
N GLY A 143 -10.28 -13.58 10.02
CA GLY A 143 -11.69 -13.58 9.61
C GLY A 143 -12.20 -12.26 9.01
N THR A 144 -11.38 -11.21 8.97
CA THR A 144 -11.76 -9.92 8.33
C THR A 144 -11.21 -9.73 6.91
N TYR A 145 -10.42 -10.70 6.44
CA TYR A 145 -9.79 -10.71 5.12
C TYR A 145 -9.99 -12.05 4.42
N THR A 146 -9.84 -12.06 3.10
CA THR A 146 -9.74 -13.27 2.28
C THR A 146 -8.40 -13.33 1.59
N VAL A 147 -7.90 -14.54 1.34
CA VAL A 147 -6.60 -14.75 0.67
C VAL A 147 -6.81 -15.55 -0.62
N THR A 148 -6.21 -15.09 -1.69
CA THR A 148 -6.21 -15.77 -3.00
C THR A 148 -4.81 -15.79 -3.60
N PRO A 149 -4.44 -16.80 -4.42
CA PRO A 149 -3.23 -16.72 -5.22
C PRO A 149 -3.25 -15.49 -6.13
N ALA A 150 -2.13 -14.78 -6.22
CA ALA A 150 -2.02 -13.62 -7.11
C ALA A 150 -2.11 -14.03 -8.58
N PHE A 151 -1.59 -15.21 -8.92
CA PHE A 151 -1.67 -15.78 -10.26
C PHE A 151 -2.34 -17.14 -10.21
N GLN A 152 -3.14 -17.44 -11.23
CA GLN A 152 -3.65 -18.79 -11.42
C GLN A 152 -2.49 -19.74 -11.74
N PRO A 153 -2.57 -21.02 -11.30
CA PRO A 153 -1.63 -22.03 -11.75
C PRO A 153 -1.62 -22.07 -13.29
N LYS A 154 -0.44 -22.06 -13.89
CA LYS A 154 -0.34 -22.37 -15.33
C LYS A 154 -0.80 -23.82 -15.53
N PRO A 155 -1.66 -24.09 -16.53
CA PRO A 155 -2.12 -25.45 -16.83
C PRO A 155 -0.97 -26.38 -17.22
#